data_AF-C0PQM3-F1
#
_entry.id   AF-C0PQM3-F1
#
_cell.length_a   1.000
_cell.length_b   1.000
_cell.length_c   1.000
_cell.angle_alpha   90.00
_cell.angle_beta   90.00
_cell.angle_gamma   90.00
#
_symmetry.space_group_name_H-M   'P 1'
#
loop_
_entity.id
_entity.type
_entity.pdbx_description
1 polymer ?
#
loop_
_entity_poly.entity_id
_entity_poly.type
_entity_poly.pdbx_seq_one_letter_code
_entity_poly.pdbx_strand_id
1 'polypeptide(L)'
;MAGGIFDLEKQFAFYGAYHNNAINVLIHTIFVWPIFFTALVLGCFTPALGLLPFSPGAFPFQEYMILNLSFVVAVVYALFYIMLDKKAGTLAAALCLLCWVSSNSLAQR
;
A
#
# COMPACT_ATOMS: atom_id res chain seq x y z
N MET A 1 21.05 -7.28 -21.89
CA MET A 1 19.71 -6.69 -21.94
C MET A 1 19.19 -6.54 -20.52
N ALA A 2 19.54 -5.45 -19.83
CA ALA A 2 19.23 -5.24 -18.40
C ALA A 2 17.75 -4.86 -18.12
N GLY A 3 16.88 -4.84 -19.15
CA GLY A 3 15.49 -4.37 -19.03
C GLY A 3 14.50 -5.38 -18.44
N GLY A 4 14.86 -6.67 -18.31
CA GLY A 4 13.90 -7.71 -17.92
C GLY A 4 13.56 -7.79 -16.43
N ILE A 5 14.42 -7.26 -15.55
CA ILE A 5 14.22 -7.29 -14.09
C ILE A 5 13.21 -6.23 -13.65
N PHE A 6 13.15 -5.10 -14.35
CA PHE A 6 12.25 -3.98 -14.03
C PHE A 6 10.93 -4.01 -14.81
N ASP A 7 10.72 -5.03 -15.64
CA ASP A 7 9.46 -5.27 -16.35
C ASP A 7 8.44 -5.95 -15.41
N LEU A 8 7.84 -5.14 -14.54
CA LEU A 8 6.93 -5.62 -13.48
C LEU A 8 5.72 -6.38 -14.04
N GLU A 9 5.15 -5.92 -15.16
CA GLU A 9 4.01 -6.56 -15.82
C GLU A 9 4.38 -7.98 -16.28
N LYS A 10 5.53 -8.14 -16.94
CA LYS A 10 6.00 -9.46 -17.37
C LYS A 10 6.28 -10.40 -16.19
N GLN A 11 6.92 -9.91 -15.13
CA GLN A 11 7.17 -10.69 -13.92
C GLN A 11 5.86 -11.14 -13.26
N PHE A 12 4.89 -10.23 -13.17
CA PHE A 12 3.57 -10.51 -12.61
C PHE A 12 2.78 -11.51 -13.45
N ALA A 13 2.77 -11.36 -14.77
CA ALA A 13 2.10 -12.29 -15.69
C ALA A 13 2.69 -13.70 -15.61
N PHE A 14 4.03 -13.80 -15.56
CA PHE A 14 4.71 -15.09 -15.39
C PHE A 14 4.36 -15.76 -14.06
N TYR A 15 4.37 -15.01 -12.95
CA TYR A 15 3.97 -15.52 -11.64
C TYR A 15 2.49 -15.94 -11.61
N GLY A 16 1.62 -15.14 -12.23
CA GLY A 16 0.18 -15.41 -12.35
C GLY A 16 -0.15 -16.69 -13.10
N ALA A 17 0.66 -17.08 -14.10
CA ALA A 17 0.43 -18.29 -14.89
C ALA A 17 0.43 -19.60 -14.07
N TYR A 18 1.06 -19.60 -12.89
CA TYR A 18 1.09 -20.75 -11.98
C TYR A 18 -0.08 -20.75 -10.97
N HIS A 19 -0.85 -19.67 -10.87
CA HIS A 19 -1.93 -19.50 -9.88
C HIS A 19 -3.30 -19.95 -10.41
N ASN A 20 -3.46 -21.26 -10.60
CA ASN A 20 -4.68 -21.84 -11.19
C ASN A 20 -5.72 -22.32 -10.16
N ASN A 21 -5.43 -22.25 -8.85
CA ASN A 21 -6.38 -22.65 -7.80
C ASN A 21 -7.22 -21.46 -7.32
N ALA A 22 -8.50 -21.45 -7.69
CA ALA A 22 -9.42 -20.35 -7.39
C ALA A 22 -9.61 -20.09 -5.88
N ILE A 23 -9.56 -21.12 -5.03
CA ILE A 23 -9.68 -20.96 -3.57
C ILE A 23 -8.46 -20.22 -3.02
N ASN A 24 -7.26 -20.57 -3.47
CA ASN A 24 -6.04 -19.89 -3.06
C ASN A 24 -6.04 -18.41 -3.50
N VAL A 25 -6.48 -18.12 -4.73
CA VAL A 25 -6.59 -16.73 -5.23
C VAL A 25 -7.61 -15.94 -4.39
N LEU A 26 -8.74 -16.54 -4.03
CA LEU A 26 -9.74 -15.89 -3.18
C LEU A 26 -9.18 -15.56 -1.80
N ILE A 27 -8.53 -16.54 -1.14
CA ILE A 27 -7.87 -16.33 0.16
C ILE A 27 -6.85 -15.19 0.05
N HIS A 28 -5.98 -15.23 -0.96
CA HIS A 28 -4.98 -14.18 -1.17
C HIS A 28 -5.62 -12.80 -1.34
N THR A 29 -6.68 -12.70 -2.15
CA THR A 29 -7.38 -11.43 -2.40
C THR A 29 -7.99 -10.85 -1.12
N ILE A 30 -8.51 -11.71 -0.23
CA ILE A 30 -9.14 -11.28 1.03
C ILE A 30 -8.10 -10.92 2.10
N PHE A 31 -6.98 -11.65 2.18
CA PHE A 31 -6.03 -11.56 3.31
C PHE A 31 -4.76 -10.76 3.02
N VAL A 32 -4.47 -10.37 1.79
CA VAL A 32 -3.32 -9.50 1.52
C VAL A 32 -3.46 -8.13 2.16
N TRP A 33 -4.62 -7.48 2.01
CA TRP A 33 -4.79 -6.12 2.53
C TRP A 33 -4.82 -6.04 4.07
N PRO A 34 -5.39 -7.00 4.84
CA PRO A 34 -5.30 -6.98 6.30
C PRO A 34 -3.86 -7.23 6.79
N ILE A 35 -3.10 -8.11 6.13
CA ILE A 35 -1.68 -8.32 6.45
C ILE A 35 -0.89 -7.03 6.21
N PHE A 36 -1.14 -6.38 5.07
CA PHE A 36 -0.54 -5.09 4.78
C PHE A 36 -0.91 -4.03 5.83
N PHE A 37 -2.19 -3.94 6.19
CA PHE A 37 -2.68 -3.03 7.21
C PHE A 37 -2.01 -3.25 8.58
N THR A 38 -1.91 -4.49 9.06
CA THR A 38 -1.27 -4.77 10.35
C THR A 38 0.22 -4.46 10.32
N ALA A 39 0.91 -4.69 9.20
CA ALA A 39 2.30 -4.27 9.02
C ALA A 39 2.43 -2.73 9.08
N LEU A 40 1.50 -1.98 8.50
CA LEU A 40 1.48 -0.52 8.61
C LEU A 40 1.26 -0.06 10.05
N VAL A 41 0.35 -0.69 10.81
CA VAL A 41 0.14 -0.38 12.23
C VAL A 41 1.44 -0.52 13.03
N LEU A 42 2.24 -1.57 12.79
CA LEU A 42 3.56 -1.69 13.41
C LEU A 42 4.50 -0.56 12.96
N GLY A 43 4.46 -0.18 11.69
CA GLY A 43 5.21 0.95 11.14
C GLY A 43 4.82 2.31 11.72
N CYS A 44 3.60 2.47 12.25
CA CYS A 44 3.15 3.73 12.86
C CYS A 44 3.96 4.12 14.10
N PHE A 45 4.55 3.16 14.80
CA PHE A 45 5.36 3.39 16.01
C PHE A 45 6.81 3.80 15.73
N THR A 46 7.14 4.07 14.46
CA THR A 46 8.43 4.66 14.09
C THR A 46 8.41 6.19 14.22
N PRO A 47 9.56 6.85 14.43
CA PRO A 47 9.61 8.30 14.51
C PRO A 47 9.00 8.98 13.28
N ALA A 48 8.31 10.10 13.50
CA ALA A 48 7.83 10.92 12.41
C ALA A 48 9.02 11.48 11.60
N LEU A 49 8.97 11.31 10.29
CA LEU A 49 9.91 11.81 9.30
C LEU A 49 9.61 13.26 8.91
N GLY A 50 8.38 13.74 9.17
CA GLY A 50 7.98 15.11 8.90
C GLY A 50 6.50 15.35 9.09
N LEU A 51 6.09 16.59 8.81
CA LEU A 51 4.69 17.01 8.78
C LEU A 51 4.25 17.23 7.35
N LEU A 52 2.95 17.07 7.12
CA LEU A 52 2.34 17.46 5.85
C LEU A 52 2.50 18.99 5.64
N PRO A 53 2.95 19.44 4.45
CA PRO A 53 3.16 20.86 4.15
C PRO A 53 1.84 21.56 3.77
N PHE A 54 0.78 21.31 4.54
CA PHE A 54 -0.57 21.82 4.28
C PHE A 54 -1.15 22.44 5.54
N SER A 55 -1.95 23.50 5.38
CA SER A 55 -2.65 24.14 6.50
C SER A 55 -3.53 23.14 7.25
N PRO A 56 -3.69 23.27 8.58
CA PRO A 56 -4.63 22.44 9.34
C PRO A 56 -6.05 22.53 8.74
N GLY A 57 -6.68 21.37 8.52
CA GLY A 57 -8.02 21.27 7.94
C GLY A 57 -8.07 21.28 6.41
N ALA A 58 -6.93 21.25 5.73
CA ALA A 58 -6.89 21.16 4.26
C ALA A 58 -7.45 19.83 3.73
N PHE A 59 -7.36 18.75 4.51
CA PHE A 59 -7.85 17.43 4.14
C PHE A 59 -8.71 16.82 5.25
N PRO A 60 -9.68 15.96 4.89
CA PRO A 60 -10.32 15.09 5.88
C PRO A 60 -9.29 14.16 6.51
N PHE A 61 -9.39 13.91 7.82
CA PHE A 61 -8.52 12.99 8.56
C PHE A 61 -7.04 13.39 8.60
N GLN A 62 -6.73 14.68 8.40
CA GLN A 62 -5.35 15.19 8.36
C GLN A 62 -4.56 14.90 9.65
N GLU A 63 -5.24 14.82 10.79
CA GLU A 63 -4.68 14.45 12.09
C GLU A 63 -4.06 13.04 12.12
N TYR A 64 -4.47 12.17 11.20
CA TYR A 64 -3.93 10.80 11.07
C TYR A 64 -2.94 10.65 9.91
N MET A 65 -2.68 11.71 9.13
CA MET A 65 -1.73 11.68 8.00
C MET A 65 -0.28 11.90 8.47
N ILE A 66 0.21 11.01 9.33
CA ILE A 66 1.58 11.08 9.89
C ILE A 66 2.57 10.49 8.89
N LEU A 67 3.61 11.28 8.57
CA LEU A 67 4.70 10.84 7.70
C LEU A 67 5.74 10.07 8.53
N ASN A 68 5.55 8.76 8.69
CA ASN A 68 6.50 7.85 9.34
C ASN A 68 6.79 6.64 8.41
N LEU A 69 7.34 5.54 8.92
CA LEU A 69 7.61 4.35 8.09
C LEU A 69 6.34 3.80 7.42
N SER A 70 5.17 3.87 8.09
CA SER A 70 3.90 3.41 7.50
C SER A 70 3.54 4.17 6.22
N PHE A 71 3.82 5.48 6.17
CA PHE A 71 3.62 6.31 4.98
C PHE A 71 4.54 5.88 3.84
N VAL A 72 5.83 5.70 4.14
CA VAL A 72 6.84 5.29 3.13
C VAL A 72 6.44 3.96 2.50
N VAL A 73 6.09 2.96 3.32
CA VAL A 73 5.65 1.65 2.84
C VAL A 73 4.37 1.78 1.99
N ALA A 74 3.39 2.57 2.46
CA ALA A 74 2.16 2.78 1.70
C ALA A 74 2.37 3.41 0.32
N VAL A 75 3.22 4.44 0.23
CA VAL A 75 3.53 5.08 -1.05
C VAL A 75 4.31 4.16 -1.98
N VAL A 76 5.30 3.43 -1.47
CA VAL A 76 6.07 2.46 -2.29
C VAL A 76 5.15 1.41 -2.90
N TYR A 77 4.27 0.80 -2.10
CA TYR A 77 3.32 -0.19 -2.60
C TYR A 77 2.25 0.41 -3.52
N ALA A 78 1.76 1.61 -3.24
CA ALA A 78 0.84 2.31 -4.12
C ALA A 78 1.44 2.54 -5.51
N LEU A 79 2.68 3.04 -5.58
CA LEU A 79 3.39 3.25 -6.85
C LEU A 79 3.66 1.91 -7.56
N PHE A 80 4.11 0.90 -6.82
CA PHE A 80 4.33 -0.44 -7.35
C PHE A 80 3.07 -1.01 -8.01
N TYR A 81 1.92 -0.92 -7.35
CA TYR A 81 0.65 -1.39 -7.92
C TYR A 81 0.23 -0.60 -9.16
N ILE A 82 0.36 0.74 -9.15
CA ILE A 82 0.06 1.57 -10.34
C ILE A 82 0.95 1.20 -11.53
N MET A 83 2.22 0.88 -11.28
CA MET A 83 3.17 0.43 -12.31
C MET A 83 2.84 -0.96 -12.85
N LEU A 84 2.23 -1.84 -12.05
CA LEU A 84 1.80 -3.18 -12.47
C LEU A 84 0.60 -3.14 -13.42
N ASP A 85 -0.44 -2.38 -13.07
CA ASP A 85 -1.59 -2.14 -13.94
C ASP A 85 -2.22 -0.78 -13.60
N LYS A 86 -2.47 0.05 -14.61
CA LYS A 86 -2.96 1.41 -14.36
C LYS A 86 -4.35 1.45 -13.70
N LYS A 87 -5.24 0.52 -14.03
CA LYS A 87 -6.64 0.54 -13.56
C LYS A 87 -6.78 -0.12 -12.20
N ALA A 88 -6.44 -1.41 -12.12
CA ALA A 88 -6.48 -2.19 -10.89
C ALA A 88 -5.45 -1.66 -9.87
N GLY A 89 -4.29 -1.24 -10.34
CA GLY A 89 -3.25 -0.67 -9.49
C GLY A 89 -3.62 0.66 -8.86
N THR A 90 -4.40 1.51 -9.55
CA THR A 90 -4.92 2.75 -8.95
C THR A 90 -5.91 2.44 -7.83
N LEU A 91 -6.75 1.41 -7.97
CA LEU A 91 -7.64 0.96 -6.90
C LEU A 91 -6.84 0.41 -5.71
N ALA A 92 -5.82 -0.41 -5.96
CA ALA A 92 -4.94 -0.91 -4.92
C ALA A 92 -4.16 0.20 -4.22
N ALA A 93 -3.69 1.21 -4.96
CA ALA A 93 -3.03 2.39 -4.40
C ALA A 93 -3.95 3.18 -3.46
N ALA A 94 -5.22 3.38 -3.84
CA ALA A 94 -6.20 4.00 -2.96
C ALA A 94 -6.41 3.19 -1.67
N LEU A 95 -6.45 1.85 -1.77
CA LEU A 95 -6.51 0.97 -0.60
C LEU A 95 -5.26 1.07 0.28
N CYS A 96 -4.06 1.17 -0.30
CA CYS A 96 -2.82 1.37 0.45
C CYS A 96 -2.85 2.68 1.26
N LEU A 97 -3.31 3.78 0.65
CA LEU A 97 -3.45 5.08 1.33
C LEU A 97 -4.53 5.05 2.42
N LEU A 98 -5.65 4.38 2.16
CA LEU A 98 -6.70 4.16 3.17
C LEU A 98 -6.15 3.36 4.36
N CYS A 99 -5.39 2.30 4.11
CA CYS A 99 -4.73 1.52 5.17
C CYS A 99 -3.76 2.38 5.97
N TRP A 100 -2.99 3.26 5.32
CA TRP A 100 -2.07 4.17 6.00
C TRP A 100 -2.78 5.12 6.96
N VAL A 101 -3.79 5.86 6.49
CA VAL A 101 -4.56 6.78 7.34
C VAL A 101 -5.26 6.02 8.47
N SER A 102 -5.89 4.89 8.15
CA SER A 102 -6.60 4.06 9.15
C SER A 102 -5.65 3.48 10.19
N SER A 103 -4.44 3.08 9.80
CA SER A 103 -3.45 2.51 10.72
C SER A 103 -2.94 3.54 11.73
N ASN A 104 -2.75 4.79 11.30
CA ASN A 104 -2.39 5.89 12.19
C ASN A 104 -3.57 6.28 13.10
N SER A 105 -4.80 6.26 12.59
CA SER A 105 -6.00 6.48 13.41
C SER A 105 -6.15 5.43 14.52
N LEU A 106 -5.84 4.16 14.22
CA LEU A 106 -5.87 3.09 15.22
C LEU A 106 -4.72 3.21 16.22
N ALA A 107 -3.51 3.53 15.76
CA ALA A 107 -2.31 3.63 16.62
C ALA A 107 -2.37 4.79 17.62
N GLN A 108 -3.24 5.78 17.41
CA GLN A 108 -3.44 6.92 18.31
C GLN A 108 -4.52 6.69 19.39
N ARG A 109 -5.16 5.50 19.43
CA ARG A 109 -6.11 5.12 20.47
C ARG A 109 -5.41 4.45 21.65
#